data_AF-A0A932TFI0-F1
#
_entry.id   AF-A0A932TFI0-F1
#
_cell.length_a   1.000
_cell.length_b   1.000
_cell.length_c   1.000
_cell.angle_alpha   90.00
_cell.angle_beta   90.00
_cell.angle_gamma   90.00
#
_symmetry.space_group_name_H-M   'P 1'
#
loop_
_entity.id
_entity.type
_entity.pdbx_description
1 polymer ?
#
loop_
_entity_poly.entity_id
_entity_poly.type
_entity_poly.pdbx_seq_one_letter_code
_entity_poly.pdbx_strand_id
1 'polypeptide(L)'
;MSRKKLIEVSLPLEAINRESAREKSIRHGHPSTLHLWWARRPLAACRAVLFASLIDDPDQPGVPEALLERIDQLPVPENRPAGWKELSPGEQRRQKLHAFIEQLVKWENSNNTEILKTARELIHAATDGNPPPVLDPFCGGGSIPLEAQRLGLEAHASDLNPVAVLITKALIEIPPKFAGRPPVNPEARRKLAHSGGWPGATGLAEDVRYYGRWMRDEAEKRIGHLYPKVRVTEEMARDRRDLKPLVGQELTVIAWLWARTVQCPNPACGARMPLVRSFWLSTKQGRGTWTEPVVDRSQSPPVVRFTVRLGDGKAPDGTMQNRAATCLACGGIAELPYVRTEAQAGRMDAVPLAIVAEGNRQRVYLPPDPEHERIARSAQPTWKPEQKVTTPSHDVDRLPMYGMFTWGDAFTPRQLVALTTFSDLVSEARERVRQDATAAGLSDDGVPLHAGGLGATASADAVAVYLGLC
;
A
#
# COMPACT_ATOMS: atom_id res chain seq x y z
N MET A 1 38.78 25.41 -6.08
CA MET A 1 37.43 25.39 -5.48
C MET A 1 36.58 24.45 -6.31
N SER A 2 35.73 23.61 -5.71
CA SER A 2 34.80 22.79 -6.50
C SER A 2 33.79 23.69 -7.20
N ARG A 3 33.39 23.33 -8.42
CA ARG A 3 32.33 24.02 -9.17
C ARG A 3 31.02 23.88 -8.39
N LYS A 4 30.28 24.96 -8.23
CA LYS A 4 28.93 24.89 -7.65
C LYS A 4 28.02 24.06 -8.54
N LYS A 5 27.26 23.16 -7.93
CA LYS A 5 26.21 22.38 -8.59
C LYS A 5 24.90 23.17 -8.62
N LEU A 6 23.99 22.82 -9.52
CA LEU A 6 22.67 23.47 -9.61
C LEU A 6 21.92 23.45 -8.27
N ILE A 7 22.03 22.36 -7.51
CA ILE A 7 21.40 22.21 -6.19
C ILE A 7 21.88 23.25 -5.17
N GLU A 8 23.09 23.80 -5.34
CA GLU A 8 23.68 24.80 -4.44
C GLU A 8 23.32 26.25 -4.83
N VAL A 9 22.69 26.43 -6.00
CA VAL A 9 22.42 27.75 -6.59
C VAL A 9 20.93 27.99 -6.73
N SER A 10 20.24 27.23 -7.58
CA SER A 10 18.83 27.46 -7.87
C SER A 10 18.15 26.27 -8.53
N LEU A 11 16.92 25.99 -8.08
CA LEU A 11 16.05 24.92 -8.55
C LEU A 11 14.61 25.43 -8.76
N PRO A 12 13.84 24.84 -9.70
CA PRO A 12 12.42 25.17 -9.88
C PRO A 12 11.57 24.53 -8.76
N LEU A 13 11.74 25.01 -7.52
CA LEU A 13 11.15 24.43 -6.31
C LEU A 13 9.62 24.37 -6.36
N GLU A 14 8.97 25.35 -6.99
CA GLU A 14 7.51 25.37 -7.13
C GLU A 14 7.02 24.14 -7.92
N ALA A 15 7.66 23.84 -9.07
CA ALA A 15 7.30 22.69 -9.88
C ALA A 15 7.62 21.36 -9.18
N ILE A 16 8.79 21.27 -8.52
CA ILE A 16 9.20 20.08 -7.76
C ILE A 16 8.18 19.81 -6.63
N ASN A 17 7.79 20.84 -5.88
CA ASN A 17 6.83 20.72 -4.77
C ASN A 17 5.43 20.36 -5.26
N ARG A 18 4.98 20.95 -6.37
CA ARG A 18 3.70 20.64 -7.00
C ARG A 18 3.61 19.18 -7.42
N GLU A 19 4.60 18.67 -8.14
CA GLU A 19 4.60 17.26 -8.57
C GLU A 19 4.79 16.30 -7.38
N SER A 20 5.61 16.67 -6.38
CA SER A 20 5.77 15.89 -5.15
C SER A 20 4.47 15.77 -4.34
N ALA A 21 3.64 16.83 -4.32
CA ALA A 21 2.33 16.80 -3.68
C ALA A 21 1.32 15.97 -4.49
N ARG A 22 1.34 16.10 -5.82
CA ARG A 22 0.49 15.36 -6.75
C ARG A 22 0.72 13.85 -6.67
N GLU A 23 1.95 13.40 -6.47
CA GLU A 23 2.32 11.99 -6.36
C GLU A 23 1.50 11.22 -5.30
N LYS A 24 1.11 11.89 -4.21
CA LYS A 24 0.32 11.28 -3.11
C LYS A 24 -1.06 10.80 -3.55
N SER A 25 -1.63 11.35 -4.62
CA SER A 25 -2.94 10.99 -5.15
C SER A 25 -2.89 9.97 -6.30
N ILE A 26 -1.71 9.58 -6.75
CA ILE A 26 -1.54 8.61 -7.83
C ILE A 26 -1.87 7.21 -7.31
N ARG A 27 -2.78 6.53 -8.02
CA ARG A 27 -3.31 5.20 -7.65
C ARG A 27 -2.97 4.09 -8.63
N HIS A 28 -2.21 4.39 -9.70
CA HIS A 28 -1.80 3.40 -10.70
C HIS A 28 -0.34 3.60 -11.10
N GLY A 29 0.41 2.50 -11.21
CA GLY A 29 1.81 2.48 -11.68
C GLY A 29 2.82 3.08 -10.71
N HIS A 30 2.37 3.74 -9.64
CA HIS A 30 3.24 4.27 -8.61
C HIS A 30 3.73 3.13 -7.70
N PRO A 31 5.03 3.07 -7.35
CA PRO A 31 5.56 2.04 -6.46
C PRO A 31 4.79 1.84 -5.14
N SER A 32 4.05 2.84 -4.64
CA SER A 32 3.27 2.71 -3.39
C SER A 32 2.00 1.88 -3.56
N THR A 33 1.60 1.60 -4.81
CA THR A 33 0.48 0.72 -5.12
C THR A 33 0.89 -0.74 -5.19
N LEU A 34 2.19 -1.04 -5.16
CA LEU A 34 2.70 -2.40 -4.99
C LEU A 34 2.69 -2.77 -3.50
N HIS A 35 3.37 -1.97 -2.67
CA HIS A 35 3.37 -2.12 -1.22
C HIS A 35 3.55 -0.75 -0.55
N LEU A 36 2.75 -0.46 0.47
CA LEU A 36 2.83 0.81 1.18
C LEU A 36 4.04 0.79 2.13
N TRP A 37 5.00 1.69 1.89
CA TRP A 37 6.09 1.97 2.82
C TRP A 37 5.85 3.32 3.51
N TRP A 38 5.97 3.37 4.82
CA TRP A 38 5.81 4.61 5.57
C TRP A 38 6.91 5.61 5.17
N ALA A 39 6.57 6.90 5.12
CA ALA A 39 7.51 7.99 4.85
C ALA A 39 8.33 7.87 3.54
N ARG A 40 7.76 7.22 2.49
CA ARG A 40 8.39 7.20 1.17
C ARG A 40 8.64 8.61 0.65
N ARG A 41 9.87 8.88 0.18
CA ARG A 41 10.24 10.17 -0.41
C ARG A 41 9.59 10.33 -1.79
N PRO A 42 9.07 11.53 -2.13
CA PRO A 42 8.52 11.78 -3.45
C PRO A 42 9.55 11.53 -4.55
N LEU A 43 9.19 10.74 -5.55
CA LEU A 43 10.04 10.43 -6.70
C LEU A 43 10.44 11.68 -7.48
N ALA A 44 9.50 12.63 -7.63
CA ALA A 44 9.76 13.93 -8.25
C ALA A 44 10.95 14.66 -7.59
N ALA A 45 10.95 14.73 -6.24
CA ALA A 45 12.02 15.36 -5.48
C ALA A 45 13.33 14.57 -5.59
N CYS A 46 13.30 13.24 -5.44
CA CYS A 46 14.48 12.39 -5.57
C CYS A 46 15.16 12.57 -6.94
N ARG A 47 14.39 12.54 -8.02
CA ARG A 47 14.90 12.72 -9.39
C ARG A 47 15.52 14.09 -9.60
N ALA A 48 14.87 15.16 -9.15
CA ALA A 48 15.39 16.53 -9.28
C ALA A 48 16.69 16.71 -8.51
N VAL A 49 16.75 16.24 -7.27
CA VAL A 49 17.93 16.35 -6.41
C VAL A 49 19.09 15.57 -6.99
N LEU A 50 18.89 14.31 -7.37
CA LEU A 50 19.94 13.49 -7.98
C LEU A 50 20.51 14.13 -9.24
N PHE A 51 19.65 14.62 -10.14
CA PHE A 51 20.09 15.33 -11.34
C PHE A 51 20.88 16.59 -10.98
N ALA A 52 20.32 17.47 -10.15
CA ALA A 52 20.91 18.76 -9.82
C ALA A 52 22.17 18.69 -8.94
N SER A 53 22.39 17.58 -8.24
CA SER A 53 23.65 17.30 -7.53
C SER A 53 24.81 16.98 -8.48
N LEU A 54 24.53 16.56 -9.72
CA LEU A 54 25.55 16.20 -10.70
C LEU A 54 25.82 17.33 -11.70
N ILE A 55 24.79 18.07 -12.09
CA ILE A 55 24.92 19.16 -13.07
C ILE A 55 25.59 20.39 -12.44
N ASP A 56 26.70 20.83 -13.04
CA ASP A 56 27.37 22.09 -12.68
C ASP A 56 26.47 23.29 -13.03
N ASP A 57 26.51 24.33 -12.20
CA ASP A 57 25.87 25.58 -12.53
C ASP A 57 26.58 26.26 -13.73
N PRO A 58 25.87 26.65 -14.80
CA PRO A 58 26.50 27.13 -16.04
C PRO A 58 27.30 28.43 -15.95
N ASP A 59 27.14 29.22 -14.87
CA ASP A 59 27.93 30.44 -14.63
C ASP A 59 29.29 30.14 -13.97
N GLN A 60 29.57 28.89 -13.58
CA GLN A 60 30.83 28.55 -12.94
C GLN A 60 31.99 28.53 -13.95
N PRO A 61 33.20 28.98 -13.56
CA PRO A 61 34.38 28.80 -14.40
C PRO A 61 34.75 27.32 -14.52
N GLY A 62 35.18 26.89 -15.71
CA GLY A 62 35.66 25.53 -15.94
C GLY A 62 34.57 24.45 -16.01
N VAL A 63 33.32 24.83 -16.27
CA VAL A 63 32.25 23.88 -16.64
C VAL A 63 32.66 23.15 -17.93
N PRO A 64 32.45 21.81 -18.04
CA PRO A 64 32.81 21.08 -19.25
C PRO A 64 32.12 21.64 -20.49
N GLU A 65 32.85 21.91 -21.57
CA GLU A 65 32.29 22.47 -22.80
C GLU A 65 31.18 21.56 -23.37
N ALA A 66 31.40 20.24 -23.32
CA ALA A 66 30.40 19.25 -23.74
C ALA A 66 29.07 19.38 -22.99
N LEU A 67 29.09 19.81 -21.71
CA LEU A 67 27.88 20.08 -20.94
C LEU A 67 27.19 21.35 -21.42
N LEU A 68 27.96 22.44 -21.64
CA LEU A 68 27.41 23.71 -22.14
C LEU A 68 26.77 23.53 -23.51
N GLU A 69 27.41 22.82 -24.43
CA GLU A 69 26.87 22.49 -25.76
C GLU A 69 25.54 21.73 -25.66
N ARG A 70 25.43 20.76 -24.74
CA ARG A 70 24.19 20.00 -24.52
C ARG A 70 23.09 20.87 -23.92
N ILE A 71 23.42 21.76 -22.97
CA ILE A 71 22.45 22.70 -22.42
C ILE A 71 21.98 23.67 -23.51
N ASP A 72 22.87 24.08 -24.42
CA ASP A 72 22.50 24.97 -25.52
C ASP A 72 21.51 24.33 -26.50
N GLN A 73 21.55 23.01 -26.66
CA GLN A 73 20.59 22.22 -27.45
C GLN A 73 19.22 22.06 -26.77
N LEU A 74 19.10 22.32 -25.47
CA LEU A 74 17.80 22.30 -24.80
C LEU A 74 16.88 23.41 -25.35
N PRO A 75 15.57 23.13 -25.46
CA PRO A 75 14.61 24.11 -25.95
C PRO A 75 14.59 25.36 -25.07
N VAL A 76 14.39 26.51 -25.69
CA VAL A 76 14.18 27.77 -24.96
C VAL A 76 12.83 27.68 -24.23
N PRO A 77 12.78 27.98 -22.92
CA PRO A 77 11.53 27.90 -22.17
C PRO A 77 10.44 28.82 -22.75
N GLU A 78 9.21 28.31 -22.83
CA GLU A 78 8.05 29.11 -23.24
C GLU A 78 7.78 30.24 -22.24
N ASN A 79 7.87 29.92 -20.94
CA ASN A 79 7.68 30.86 -19.82
C ASN A 79 8.97 31.61 -19.42
N ARG A 80 9.86 31.89 -20.38
CA ARG A 80 11.11 32.61 -20.12
C ARG A 80 10.85 34.01 -19.54
N PRO A 81 11.72 34.52 -18.65
CA PRO A 81 11.58 35.87 -18.10
C PRO A 81 11.58 36.94 -19.19
N ALA A 82 10.91 38.06 -18.90
CA ALA A 82 11.06 39.28 -19.69
C ALA A 82 12.55 39.70 -19.68
N GLY A 83 13.08 40.10 -20.83
CA GLY A 83 14.50 40.41 -20.95
C GLY A 83 15.41 39.18 -21.16
N TRP A 84 14.90 38.09 -21.72
CA TRP A 84 15.69 36.87 -22.00
C TRP A 84 16.99 37.14 -22.78
N LYS A 85 16.96 38.05 -23.75
CA LYS A 85 18.12 38.33 -24.62
C LYS A 85 19.21 39.10 -23.88
N GLU A 86 18.84 39.75 -22.80
CA GLU A 86 19.67 40.58 -21.92
C GLU A 86 20.32 39.78 -20.80
N LEU A 87 19.87 38.54 -20.55
CA LEU A 87 20.48 37.62 -19.61
C LEU A 87 21.86 37.16 -20.08
N SER A 88 22.76 36.89 -19.13
CA SER A 88 24.04 36.25 -19.43
C SER A 88 23.82 34.87 -20.08
N PRO A 89 24.79 34.36 -20.88
CA PRO A 89 24.69 33.01 -21.42
C PRO A 89 24.47 31.94 -20.34
N GLY A 90 25.13 32.05 -19.19
CA GLY A 90 24.95 31.09 -18.10
C GLY A 90 23.58 31.18 -17.42
N GLU A 91 23.00 32.37 -17.27
CA GLU A 91 21.64 32.52 -16.76
C GLU A 91 20.60 31.97 -17.77
N GLN A 92 20.77 32.21 -19.07
CA GLN A 92 19.92 31.57 -20.10
C GLN A 92 20.00 30.04 -20.04
N ARG A 93 21.20 29.48 -19.89
CA ARG A 93 21.43 28.03 -19.73
C ARG A 93 20.80 27.49 -18.45
N ARG A 94 20.88 28.23 -17.34
CA ARG A 94 20.23 27.87 -16.07
C ARG A 94 18.71 27.80 -16.22
N GLN A 95 18.11 28.77 -16.91
CA GLN A 95 16.67 28.77 -17.18
C GLN A 95 16.24 27.61 -18.09
N LYS A 96 17.05 27.23 -19.09
CA LYS A 96 16.82 26.00 -19.88
C LYS A 96 16.85 24.74 -19.01
N LEU A 97 17.83 24.64 -18.11
CA LEU A 97 17.93 23.54 -17.16
C LEU A 97 16.74 23.48 -16.20
N HIS A 98 16.24 24.63 -15.72
CA HIS A 98 15.02 24.69 -14.91
C HIS A 98 13.82 24.15 -15.67
N ALA A 99 13.57 24.63 -16.89
CA ALA A 99 12.47 24.14 -17.72
C ALA A 99 12.61 22.63 -18.02
N PHE A 100 13.83 22.13 -18.21
CA PHE A 100 14.07 20.70 -18.34
C PHE A 100 13.73 19.93 -17.06
N ILE A 101 14.16 20.41 -15.88
CA ILE A 101 13.82 19.81 -14.59
C ILE A 101 12.29 19.79 -14.40
N GLU A 102 11.57 20.85 -14.78
CA GLU A 102 10.10 20.88 -14.72
C GLU A 102 9.45 19.77 -15.56
N GLN A 103 10.03 19.40 -16.71
CA GLN A 103 9.57 18.26 -17.50
C GLN A 103 9.99 16.94 -16.85
N LEU A 104 11.23 16.87 -16.36
CA LEU A 104 11.82 15.67 -15.76
C LEU A 104 11.04 15.21 -14.52
N VAL A 105 10.51 16.12 -13.70
CA VAL A 105 9.80 15.79 -12.44
C VAL A 105 8.34 15.39 -12.61
N LYS A 106 7.73 15.60 -13.77
CA LYS A 106 6.33 15.20 -14.03
C LYS A 106 6.19 13.70 -13.94
N TRP A 107 5.14 13.24 -13.26
CA TRP A 107 4.87 11.80 -13.15
C TRP A 107 4.75 11.11 -14.51
N GLU A 108 4.04 11.75 -15.44
CA GLU A 108 3.80 11.24 -16.80
C GLU A 108 5.10 11.00 -17.58
N ASN A 109 6.16 11.74 -17.24
CA ASN A 109 7.46 11.66 -17.89
C ASN A 109 8.42 10.68 -17.22
N SER A 110 8.03 10.03 -16.12
CA SER A 110 8.92 9.15 -15.33
C SER A 110 9.46 7.94 -16.12
N ASN A 111 8.83 7.58 -17.23
CA ASN A 111 9.26 6.52 -18.15
C ASN A 111 9.41 7.04 -19.60
N ASN A 112 9.49 8.35 -19.82
CA ASN A 112 9.68 8.93 -21.15
C ASN A 112 11.13 8.74 -21.60
N THR A 113 11.37 7.89 -22.59
CA THR A 113 12.71 7.53 -23.07
C THR A 113 13.53 8.73 -23.53
N GLU A 114 12.92 9.69 -24.22
CA GLU A 114 13.63 10.86 -24.74
C GLU A 114 14.08 11.78 -23.61
N ILE A 115 13.19 12.08 -22.65
CA ILE A 115 13.53 12.92 -21.49
C ILE A 115 14.61 12.25 -20.63
N LEU A 116 14.49 10.95 -20.37
CA LEU A 116 15.49 10.21 -19.59
C LEU A 116 16.83 10.12 -20.34
N LYS A 117 16.81 9.99 -21.67
CA LYS A 117 18.01 10.02 -22.50
C LYS A 117 18.70 11.38 -22.41
N THR A 118 17.98 12.49 -22.56
CA THR A 118 18.54 13.84 -22.38
C THR A 118 19.14 14.03 -20.98
N ALA A 119 18.46 13.55 -19.92
CA ALA A 119 18.99 13.63 -18.56
C ALA A 119 20.32 12.86 -18.42
N ARG A 120 20.40 11.65 -18.97
CA ARG A 120 21.61 10.82 -18.97
C ARG A 120 22.76 11.47 -19.76
N GLU A 121 22.47 12.07 -20.91
CA GLU A 121 23.46 12.77 -21.73
C GLU A 121 24.03 14.00 -21.01
N LEU A 122 23.17 14.78 -20.33
CA LEU A 122 23.60 15.92 -19.50
C LEU A 122 24.45 15.45 -18.32
N ILE A 123 24.05 14.39 -17.62
CA ILE A 123 24.82 13.80 -16.52
C ILE A 123 26.18 13.31 -17.00
N HIS A 124 26.23 12.58 -18.13
CA HIS A 124 27.45 12.07 -18.71
C HIS A 124 28.40 13.21 -19.09
N ALA A 125 27.89 14.29 -19.69
CA ALA A 125 28.67 15.47 -20.02
C ALA A 125 29.18 16.23 -18.77
N ALA A 126 28.38 16.28 -17.71
CA ALA A 126 28.76 16.94 -16.44
C ALA A 126 29.81 16.17 -15.62
N THR A 127 30.01 14.89 -15.93
CA THR A 127 30.86 13.96 -15.17
C THR A 127 32.01 13.40 -16.00
N ASP A 128 32.33 14.05 -17.12
CA ASP A 128 33.39 13.64 -18.06
C ASP A 128 33.25 12.15 -18.48
N GLY A 129 32.01 11.69 -18.61
CA GLY A 129 31.65 10.32 -18.95
C GLY A 129 31.73 9.29 -17.83
N ASN A 130 32.02 9.72 -16.60
CA ASN A 130 32.17 8.85 -15.45
C ASN A 130 31.26 9.28 -14.28
N PRO A 131 29.93 9.08 -14.41
CA PRO A 131 28.99 9.44 -13.36
C PRO A 131 29.27 8.65 -12.08
N PRO A 132 29.30 9.31 -10.90
CA PRO A 132 29.58 8.62 -9.65
C PRO A 132 28.43 7.69 -9.24
N PRO A 133 28.72 6.59 -8.53
CA PRO A 133 27.68 5.74 -7.96
C PRO A 133 26.90 6.50 -6.86
N VAL A 134 25.62 6.18 -6.74
CA VAL A 134 24.72 6.70 -5.69
C VAL A 134 24.61 5.66 -4.58
N LEU A 135 24.88 6.06 -3.34
CA LEU A 135 24.69 5.23 -2.15
C LEU A 135 23.54 5.77 -1.29
N ASP A 136 22.53 4.94 -1.07
CA ASP A 136 21.44 5.20 -0.13
C ASP A 136 21.41 4.13 0.98
N PRO A 137 22.06 4.37 2.13
CA PRO A 137 22.24 3.36 3.16
C PRO A 137 20.97 3.05 3.97
N PHE A 138 19.91 3.85 3.81
CA PHE A 138 18.63 3.74 4.52
C PHE A 138 17.45 3.97 3.56
N CYS A 139 17.41 3.14 2.51
CA CYS A 139 16.59 3.44 1.34
C CYS A 139 15.09 3.30 1.56
N GLY A 140 14.66 2.61 2.62
CA GLY A 140 13.26 2.36 2.92
C GLY A 140 12.53 1.79 1.71
N GLY A 141 11.55 2.55 1.20
CA GLY A 141 10.75 2.17 0.04
C GLY A 141 11.44 2.29 -1.33
N GLY A 142 12.73 2.63 -1.39
CA GLY A 142 13.55 2.55 -2.61
C GLY A 142 13.43 3.73 -3.59
N SER A 143 12.92 4.90 -3.17
CA SER A 143 12.70 6.05 -4.07
C SER A 143 13.99 6.58 -4.71
N ILE A 144 15.04 6.82 -3.93
CA ILE A 144 16.32 7.33 -4.43
C ILE A 144 17.00 6.34 -5.38
N PRO A 145 17.20 5.05 -5.02
CA PRO A 145 17.85 4.11 -5.93
C PRO A 145 17.04 3.86 -7.22
N LEU A 146 15.70 3.92 -7.16
CA LEU A 146 14.86 3.84 -8.35
C LEU A 146 15.09 5.01 -9.32
N GLU A 147 15.11 6.23 -8.80
CA GLU A 147 15.35 7.42 -9.62
C GLU A 147 16.79 7.51 -10.11
N ALA A 148 17.76 7.04 -9.32
CA ALA A 148 19.15 6.90 -9.74
C ALA A 148 19.26 5.96 -10.96
N GLN A 149 18.62 4.79 -10.92
CA GLN A 149 18.58 3.86 -12.04
C GLN A 149 17.92 4.47 -13.28
N ARG A 150 16.81 5.21 -13.11
CA ARG A 150 16.16 5.94 -14.23
C ARG A 150 17.10 6.95 -14.89
N LEU A 151 17.87 7.67 -14.08
CA LEU A 151 18.89 8.62 -14.53
C LEU A 151 20.18 7.97 -15.07
N GLY A 152 20.26 6.63 -15.11
CA GLY A 152 21.41 5.89 -15.63
C GLY A 152 22.60 5.82 -14.68
N LEU A 153 22.37 6.04 -13.39
CA LEU A 153 23.39 5.96 -12.34
C LEU A 153 23.47 4.55 -11.77
N GLU A 154 24.67 4.12 -11.40
CA GLU A 154 24.86 2.95 -10.56
C GLU A 154 24.31 3.24 -9.15
N ALA A 155 23.40 2.41 -8.65
CA ALA A 155 22.72 2.63 -7.39
C ALA A 155 23.00 1.49 -6.40
N HIS A 156 23.55 1.85 -5.25
CA HIS A 156 23.76 0.98 -4.10
C HIS A 156 22.77 1.39 -3.01
N ALA A 157 22.01 0.42 -2.50
CA ALA A 157 21.00 0.68 -1.48
C ALA A 157 21.02 -0.40 -0.40
N SER A 158 20.82 0.02 0.85
CA SER A 158 20.64 -0.89 1.97
C SER A 158 19.53 -0.42 2.90
N ASP A 159 19.01 -1.37 3.68
CA ASP A 159 18.12 -1.10 4.81
C ASP A 159 18.27 -2.24 5.82
N LEU A 160 18.03 -1.95 7.10
CA LEU A 160 17.99 -2.98 8.15
C LEU A 160 16.67 -3.73 8.14
N ASN A 161 15.59 -3.11 7.64
CA ASN A 161 14.30 -3.73 7.58
C ASN A 161 14.19 -4.65 6.35
N PRO A 162 13.95 -5.97 6.52
CA PRO A 162 13.88 -6.90 5.40
C PRO A 162 12.74 -6.57 4.42
N VAL A 163 11.64 -5.97 4.89
CA VAL A 163 10.53 -5.55 4.02
C VAL A 163 10.96 -4.39 3.10
N ALA A 164 11.71 -3.41 3.62
CA ALA A 164 12.29 -2.33 2.81
C ALA A 164 13.24 -2.89 1.73
N VAL A 165 14.09 -3.85 2.11
CA VAL A 165 15.01 -4.52 1.19
C VAL A 165 14.24 -5.24 0.08
N LEU A 166 13.20 -6.00 0.42
CA LEU A 166 12.38 -6.72 -0.56
C LEU A 166 11.65 -5.77 -1.53
N ILE A 167 11.05 -4.69 -1.01
CA ILE A 167 10.42 -3.65 -1.84
C ILE A 167 11.44 -3.06 -2.81
N THR A 168 12.62 -2.68 -2.31
CA THR A 168 13.67 -2.06 -3.13
C THR A 168 14.18 -3.04 -4.19
N LYS A 169 14.44 -4.31 -3.84
CA LYS A 169 14.80 -5.35 -4.81
C LYS A 169 13.75 -5.53 -5.89
N ALA A 170 12.47 -5.59 -5.51
CA ALA A 170 11.36 -5.69 -6.44
C ALA A 170 11.21 -4.47 -7.37
N LEU A 171 11.72 -3.29 -6.96
CA LEU A 171 11.69 -2.09 -7.80
C LEU A 171 12.87 -2.00 -8.76
N ILE A 172 14.10 -2.29 -8.29
CA ILE A 172 15.32 -1.93 -9.03
C ILE A 172 16.21 -3.12 -9.43
N GLU A 173 16.13 -4.24 -8.72
CA GLU A 173 17.03 -5.39 -8.95
C GLU A 173 16.36 -6.47 -9.79
N ILE A 174 15.11 -6.80 -9.49
CA ILE A 174 14.39 -7.90 -10.14
C ILE A 174 14.02 -7.53 -11.59
N PRO A 175 13.36 -6.40 -11.91
CA PRO A 175 12.89 -6.13 -13.27
C PRO A 175 14.00 -6.18 -14.35
N PRO A 176 15.20 -5.61 -14.15
CA PRO A 176 16.27 -5.69 -15.15
C PRO A 176 16.76 -7.12 -15.42
N LYS A 177 16.82 -7.99 -14.39
CA LYS A 177 17.22 -9.41 -14.54
C LYS A 177 16.27 -10.21 -15.44
N PHE A 178 15.03 -9.75 -15.59
CA PHE A 178 14.01 -10.39 -16.40
C PHE A 178 13.61 -9.58 -17.64
N ALA A 179 14.33 -8.51 -17.95
CA ALA A 179 14.06 -7.69 -19.12
C ALA A 179 14.22 -8.49 -20.42
N GLY A 180 13.27 -8.37 -21.36
CA GLY A 180 13.34 -9.08 -22.63
C GLY A 180 12.91 -10.55 -22.58
N ARG A 181 12.67 -11.11 -21.38
CA ARG A 181 12.37 -12.54 -21.22
C ARG A 181 10.88 -12.82 -21.41
N PRO A 182 10.51 -13.92 -22.10
CA PRO A 182 9.13 -14.35 -22.19
C PRO A 182 8.61 -14.87 -20.84
N PRO A 183 7.29 -14.79 -20.59
CA PRO A 183 6.69 -15.42 -19.42
C PRO A 183 6.87 -16.94 -19.46
N VAL A 184 6.82 -17.57 -18.28
CA VAL A 184 6.86 -19.02 -18.12
C VAL A 184 5.47 -19.65 -18.01
N ASN A 185 4.43 -18.87 -17.71
CA ASN A 185 3.09 -19.42 -17.49
C ASN A 185 2.52 -20.15 -18.73
N PRO A 186 1.88 -21.33 -18.56
CA PRO A 186 1.46 -22.16 -19.68
C PRO A 186 0.49 -21.48 -20.67
N GLU A 187 -0.33 -20.54 -20.19
CA GLU A 187 -1.29 -19.84 -21.05
C GLU A 187 -0.59 -18.90 -22.03
N ALA A 188 0.33 -18.08 -21.55
CA ALA A 188 1.13 -17.22 -22.40
C ALA A 188 2.07 -18.04 -23.30
N ARG A 189 2.65 -19.14 -22.78
CA ARG A 189 3.52 -20.03 -23.58
C ARG A 189 2.80 -20.60 -24.82
N ARG A 190 1.53 -21.00 -24.70
CA ARG A 190 0.74 -21.48 -25.85
C ARG A 190 0.48 -20.40 -26.91
N LYS A 191 0.46 -19.12 -26.50
CA LYS A 191 0.19 -17.97 -27.37
C LYS A 191 1.48 -17.34 -27.95
N LEU A 192 2.67 -17.79 -27.50
CA LEU A 192 3.97 -17.21 -27.89
C LEU A 192 4.22 -17.18 -29.40
N ALA A 193 3.65 -18.11 -30.17
CA ALA A 193 3.80 -18.14 -31.63
C ALA A 193 3.24 -16.89 -32.34
N HIS A 194 2.46 -16.05 -31.64
CA HIS A 194 1.79 -14.87 -32.19
C HIS A 194 2.08 -13.57 -31.42
N SER A 195 2.94 -13.59 -30.40
CA SER A 195 3.29 -12.39 -29.63
C SER A 195 4.58 -11.76 -30.17
N GLY A 196 4.59 -10.45 -30.35
CA GLY A 196 5.84 -9.68 -30.49
C GLY A 196 6.77 -9.90 -29.28
N GLY A 197 8.01 -9.40 -29.36
CA GLY A 197 8.97 -9.50 -28.25
C GLY A 197 8.42 -8.96 -26.92
N TRP A 198 9.10 -9.25 -25.81
CA TRP A 198 8.68 -8.86 -24.46
C TRP A 198 9.50 -7.64 -23.99
N PRO A 199 9.08 -6.40 -24.29
CA PRO A 199 9.86 -5.22 -23.91
C PRO A 199 9.93 -5.08 -22.39
N GLY A 200 11.12 -4.78 -21.86
CA GLY A 200 11.35 -4.66 -20.42
C GLY A 200 10.90 -5.91 -19.66
N ALA A 201 10.37 -5.74 -18.45
CA ALA A 201 9.94 -6.85 -17.59
C ALA A 201 8.49 -7.31 -17.84
N THR A 202 7.96 -7.12 -19.06
CA THR A 202 6.55 -7.44 -19.36
C THR A 202 6.22 -8.93 -19.28
N GLY A 203 7.18 -9.82 -19.59
CA GLY A 203 6.99 -11.26 -19.40
C GLY A 203 6.82 -11.63 -17.93
N LEU A 204 7.69 -11.12 -17.06
CA LEU A 204 7.56 -11.30 -15.61
C LEU A 204 6.25 -10.74 -15.08
N ALA A 205 5.84 -9.54 -15.54
CA ALA A 205 4.56 -8.96 -15.16
C ALA A 205 3.37 -9.84 -15.56
N GLU A 206 3.45 -10.53 -16.69
CA GLU A 206 2.40 -11.47 -17.12
C GLU A 206 2.35 -12.72 -16.24
N ASP A 207 3.50 -13.25 -15.84
CA ASP A 207 3.57 -14.34 -14.86
C ASP A 207 2.96 -13.94 -13.52
N VAL A 208 3.33 -12.77 -12.98
CA VAL A 208 2.75 -12.26 -11.72
C VAL A 208 1.22 -12.16 -11.82
N ARG A 209 0.68 -11.67 -12.94
CA ARG A 209 -0.79 -11.63 -13.15
C ARG A 209 -1.40 -13.02 -13.21
N TYR A 210 -0.77 -13.96 -13.92
CA TYR A 210 -1.28 -15.32 -14.08
C TYR A 210 -1.32 -16.06 -12.74
N TYR A 211 -0.19 -16.11 -12.02
CA TYR A 211 -0.10 -16.82 -10.75
C TYR A 211 -0.84 -16.08 -9.63
N GLY A 212 -0.96 -14.75 -9.71
CA GLY A 212 -1.82 -13.97 -8.81
C GLY A 212 -3.31 -14.30 -8.97
N ARG A 213 -3.78 -14.48 -10.22
CA ARG A 213 -5.16 -14.97 -10.47
C ARG A 213 -5.35 -16.38 -9.91
N TRP A 214 -4.40 -17.28 -10.15
CA TRP A 214 -4.43 -18.64 -9.60
C TRP A 214 -4.51 -18.63 -8.07
N MET A 215 -3.65 -17.85 -7.40
CA MET A 215 -3.62 -17.73 -5.94
C MET A 215 -4.95 -17.18 -5.40
N ARG A 216 -5.53 -16.16 -6.04
CA ARG A 216 -6.86 -15.65 -5.69
C ARG A 216 -7.93 -16.74 -5.77
N ASP A 217 -7.96 -17.48 -6.87
CA ASP A 217 -8.98 -18.52 -7.11
C ASP A 217 -8.84 -19.68 -6.11
N GLU A 218 -7.61 -20.07 -5.77
CA GLU A 218 -7.35 -21.08 -4.73
C GLU A 218 -7.72 -20.58 -3.33
N ALA A 219 -7.45 -19.32 -3.01
CA ALA A 219 -7.91 -18.74 -1.75
C ALA A 219 -9.44 -18.74 -1.65
N GLU A 220 -10.15 -18.34 -2.72
CA GLU A 220 -11.61 -18.36 -2.75
C GLU A 220 -12.17 -19.77 -2.52
N LYS A 221 -11.57 -20.80 -3.13
CA LYS A 221 -11.95 -22.20 -2.87
C LYS A 221 -11.74 -22.61 -1.41
N ARG A 222 -10.59 -22.27 -0.82
CA ARG A 222 -10.20 -22.72 0.53
C ARG A 222 -10.95 -21.99 1.64
N ILE A 223 -11.09 -20.67 1.53
CA ILE A 223 -11.59 -19.82 2.62
C ILE A 223 -12.77 -18.95 2.23
N GLY A 224 -13.24 -18.96 0.97
CA GLY A 224 -14.36 -18.11 0.53
C GLY A 224 -15.66 -18.32 1.31
N HIS A 225 -15.87 -19.53 1.85
CA HIS A 225 -17.00 -19.82 2.74
C HIS A 225 -16.98 -19.00 4.06
N LEU A 226 -15.85 -18.44 4.47
CA LEU A 226 -15.71 -17.54 5.63
C LEU A 226 -16.04 -16.07 5.30
N TYR A 227 -16.27 -15.77 4.02
CA TYR A 227 -16.51 -14.44 3.46
C TYR A 227 -17.79 -14.42 2.62
N PRO A 228 -18.96 -14.73 3.22
CA PRO A 228 -20.23 -14.78 2.51
C PRO A 228 -20.59 -13.41 1.93
N LYS A 229 -21.22 -13.43 0.77
CA LYS A 229 -21.93 -12.27 0.21
C LYS A 229 -23.19 -11.99 1.04
N VAL A 230 -23.74 -10.80 0.88
CA VAL A 230 -24.99 -10.40 1.51
C VAL A 230 -26.06 -10.14 0.45
N ARG A 231 -27.21 -10.80 0.58
CA ARG A 231 -28.34 -10.57 -0.31
C ARG A 231 -29.22 -9.44 0.21
N VAL A 232 -29.48 -8.44 -0.62
CA VAL A 232 -30.36 -7.33 -0.23
C VAL A 232 -31.81 -7.76 -0.33
N THR A 233 -32.54 -7.72 0.79
CA THR A 233 -33.96 -8.09 0.85
C THR A 233 -34.88 -6.87 0.74
N GLU A 234 -36.16 -7.10 0.42
CA GLU A 234 -37.19 -6.04 0.43
C GLU A 234 -37.34 -5.40 1.81
N GLU A 235 -37.23 -6.21 2.88
CA GLU A 235 -37.30 -5.72 4.26
C GLU A 235 -36.17 -4.74 4.57
N MET A 236 -34.93 -5.06 4.17
CA MET A 236 -33.79 -4.16 4.34
C MET A 236 -33.98 -2.84 3.57
N ALA A 237 -34.62 -2.89 2.40
CA ALA A 237 -34.83 -1.74 1.54
C ALA A 237 -36.07 -0.89 1.89
N ARG A 238 -36.94 -1.36 2.80
CA ARG A 238 -38.23 -0.71 3.15
C ARG A 238 -38.06 0.80 3.39
N ASP A 239 -37.14 1.15 4.30
CA ASP A 239 -36.86 2.54 4.69
C ASP A 239 -35.50 3.04 4.17
N ARG A 240 -34.86 2.29 3.27
CA ARG A 240 -33.49 2.54 2.77
C ARG A 240 -33.51 2.76 1.26
N ARG A 241 -33.66 4.02 0.85
CA ARG A 241 -33.70 4.41 -0.57
C ARG A 241 -32.44 3.99 -1.35
N ASP A 242 -31.30 3.94 -0.69
CA ASP A 242 -30.02 3.49 -1.24
C ASP A 242 -29.99 1.98 -1.55
N LEU A 243 -30.80 1.17 -0.84
CA LEU A 243 -30.90 -0.28 -1.03
C LEU A 243 -31.98 -0.69 -2.05
N LYS A 244 -33.00 0.14 -2.28
CA LYS A 244 -34.07 -0.13 -3.26
C LYS A 244 -33.57 -0.61 -4.63
N PRO A 245 -32.57 0.03 -5.28
CA PRO A 245 -32.08 -0.45 -6.59
C PRO A 245 -31.27 -1.76 -6.50
N LEU A 246 -30.94 -2.22 -5.29
CA LEU A 246 -30.11 -3.40 -5.05
C LEU A 246 -30.90 -4.61 -4.58
N VAL A 247 -32.22 -4.48 -4.36
CA VAL A 247 -33.08 -5.59 -3.90
C VAL A 247 -32.92 -6.82 -4.81
N GLY A 248 -32.73 -7.97 -4.18
CA GLY A 248 -32.50 -9.25 -4.84
C GLY A 248 -31.04 -9.52 -5.22
N GLN A 249 -30.18 -8.51 -5.27
CA GLN A 249 -28.76 -8.66 -5.62
C GLN A 249 -27.94 -9.21 -4.45
N GLU A 250 -26.89 -9.96 -4.79
CA GLU A 250 -25.85 -10.36 -3.84
C GLU A 250 -24.67 -9.40 -3.92
N LEU A 251 -24.35 -8.75 -2.81
CA LEU A 251 -23.26 -7.80 -2.71
C LEU A 251 -22.04 -8.46 -2.08
N THR A 252 -20.87 -8.18 -2.63
CA THR A 252 -19.58 -8.57 -2.04
C THR A 252 -19.36 -7.78 -0.75
N VAL A 253 -19.16 -8.48 0.36
CA VAL A 253 -18.80 -7.85 1.63
C VAL A 253 -17.31 -7.53 1.63
N ILE A 254 -16.97 -6.25 1.85
CA ILE A 254 -15.60 -5.75 1.84
C ILE A 254 -15.05 -5.46 3.25
N ALA A 255 -15.91 -5.35 4.26
CA ALA A 255 -15.50 -5.26 5.66
C ALA A 255 -16.62 -5.66 6.64
N TRP A 256 -16.22 -6.16 7.80
CA TRP A 256 -17.07 -6.28 8.99
C TRP A 256 -16.49 -5.41 10.09
N LEU A 257 -17.31 -4.54 10.67
CA LEU A 257 -16.91 -3.67 11.76
C LEU A 257 -17.35 -4.31 13.08
N TRP A 258 -16.44 -4.37 14.05
CA TRP A 258 -16.66 -5.00 15.35
C TRP A 258 -16.20 -4.06 16.47
N ALA A 259 -16.84 -4.16 17.62
CA ALA A 259 -16.40 -3.54 18.86
C ALA A 259 -15.94 -4.61 19.84
N ARG A 260 -14.82 -4.38 20.54
CA ARG A 260 -14.49 -5.16 21.74
C ARG A 260 -15.53 -4.90 22.82
N THR A 261 -15.78 -5.86 23.70
CA THR A 261 -16.76 -5.76 24.79
C THR A 261 -16.18 -6.19 26.12
N VAL A 262 -16.58 -5.55 27.21
CA VAL A 262 -16.36 -6.02 28.60
C VAL A 262 -17.69 -6.14 29.35
N GLN A 263 -17.73 -6.87 30.46
CA GLN A 263 -18.94 -6.97 31.27
C GLN A 263 -19.19 -5.68 32.06
N CYS A 264 -20.45 -5.26 32.19
CA CYS A 264 -20.82 -4.13 33.02
C CYS A 264 -20.48 -4.38 34.51
N PRO A 265 -19.78 -3.46 35.20
CA PRO A 265 -19.42 -3.64 36.61
C PRO A 265 -20.61 -3.57 37.55
N ASN A 266 -21.77 -3.05 37.10
CA ASN A 266 -23.01 -3.05 37.87
C ASN A 266 -23.60 -4.49 37.87
N PRO A 267 -23.61 -5.21 39.00
CA PRO A 267 -24.05 -6.60 39.05
C PRO A 267 -25.53 -6.79 38.71
N ALA A 268 -26.37 -5.77 38.94
CA ALA A 268 -27.78 -5.81 38.57
C ALA A 268 -28.01 -5.64 37.05
N CYS A 269 -27.02 -5.13 36.33
CA CYS A 269 -27.08 -4.95 34.89
C CYS A 269 -26.44 -6.13 34.15
N GLY A 270 -25.16 -6.40 34.42
CA GLY A 270 -24.40 -7.49 33.81
C GLY A 270 -24.25 -7.44 32.27
N ALA A 271 -24.80 -6.42 31.60
CA ALA A 271 -24.79 -6.30 30.14
C ALA A 271 -23.37 -6.25 29.58
N ARG A 272 -23.18 -6.79 28.37
CA ARG A 272 -21.92 -6.66 27.63
C ARG A 272 -21.82 -5.26 27.05
N MET A 273 -20.79 -4.52 27.47
CA MET A 273 -20.54 -3.13 27.10
C MET A 273 -19.64 -3.06 25.86
N PRO A 274 -20.16 -2.67 24.68
CA PRO A 274 -19.33 -2.41 23.51
C PRO A 274 -18.44 -1.19 23.76
N LEU A 275 -17.16 -1.29 23.40
CA LEU A 275 -16.14 -0.25 23.55
C LEU A 275 -15.95 0.47 22.22
N VAL A 276 -16.67 1.58 22.02
CA VAL A 276 -16.76 2.29 20.74
C VAL A 276 -16.42 3.75 20.93
N ARG A 277 -15.40 4.24 20.21
CA ARG A 277 -15.01 5.67 20.25
C ARG A 277 -16.00 6.55 19.47
N SER A 278 -16.51 6.06 18.35
CA SER A 278 -17.45 6.79 17.48
C SER A 278 -18.36 5.80 16.77
N PHE A 279 -19.65 6.13 16.72
CA PHE A 279 -20.64 5.35 15.98
C PHE A 279 -20.80 5.78 14.51
N TRP A 280 -20.11 6.85 14.10
CA TRP A 280 -20.06 7.25 12.69
C TRP A 280 -19.35 6.21 11.82
N LEU A 281 -20.01 5.82 10.73
CA LEU A 281 -19.46 4.98 9.66
C LEU A 281 -19.00 5.84 8.46
N SER A 282 -19.70 6.94 8.21
CA SER A 282 -19.38 7.94 7.18
C SER A 282 -19.89 9.31 7.63
N THR A 283 -19.03 10.33 7.59
CA THR A 283 -19.37 11.73 7.91
C THR A 283 -19.56 12.60 6.66
N LYS A 284 -19.70 11.97 5.48
CA LYS A 284 -19.87 12.70 4.22
C LYS A 284 -21.19 13.50 4.24
N GLN A 285 -21.10 14.81 4.01
CA GLN A 285 -22.26 15.72 4.00
C GLN A 285 -23.36 15.22 3.04
N GLY A 286 -24.62 15.24 3.48
CA GLY A 286 -25.78 14.74 2.74
C GLY A 286 -25.86 13.21 2.60
N ARG A 287 -24.86 12.47 3.13
CA ARG A 287 -24.79 11.00 3.15
C ARG A 287 -24.15 10.52 4.45
N GLY A 288 -24.53 11.13 5.57
CA GLY A 288 -24.14 10.67 6.89
C GLY A 288 -24.61 9.23 7.09
N THR A 289 -23.76 8.40 7.69
CA THR A 289 -24.11 7.00 8.01
C THR A 289 -23.50 6.62 9.34
N TRP A 290 -24.30 6.03 10.22
CA TRP A 290 -23.85 5.60 11.54
C TRP A 290 -24.49 4.28 11.95
N THR A 291 -23.85 3.62 12.90
CA THR A 291 -24.43 2.46 13.58
C THR A 291 -25.17 2.93 14.83
N GLU A 292 -26.40 2.47 15.02
CA GLU A 292 -27.30 2.88 16.09
C GLU A 292 -27.46 1.71 17.07
N PRO A 293 -27.10 1.87 18.36
CA PRO A 293 -27.29 0.84 19.35
C PRO A 293 -28.77 0.68 19.73
N VAL A 294 -29.21 -0.57 19.86
CA VAL A 294 -30.55 -0.95 20.30
C VAL A 294 -30.39 -1.86 21.52
N VAL A 295 -30.91 -1.43 22.67
CA VAL A 295 -30.84 -2.20 23.91
C VAL A 295 -32.10 -3.05 24.05
N ASP A 296 -31.94 -4.37 23.92
CA ASP A 296 -32.98 -5.34 24.23
C ASP A 296 -33.00 -5.62 25.74
N ARG A 297 -33.98 -5.03 26.42
CA ARG A 297 -34.22 -5.17 27.87
C ARG A 297 -35.13 -6.35 28.21
N SER A 298 -35.63 -7.10 27.22
CA SER A 298 -36.42 -8.31 27.49
C SER A 298 -35.56 -9.48 27.98
N GLN A 299 -34.25 -9.40 27.74
CA GLN A 299 -33.26 -10.39 28.16
C GLN A 299 -32.58 -9.96 29.48
N SER A 300 -32.15 -10.96 30.27
CA SER A 300 -31.38 -10.75 31.50
C SER A 300 -30.09 -11.57 31.43
N PRO A 301 -28.90 -10.94 31.32
CA PRO A 301 -28.68 -9.49 31.25
C PRO A 301 -29.18 -8.86 29.94
N PRO A 302 -29.43 -7.52 29.90
CA PRO A 302 -29.82 -6.82 28.68
C PRO A 302 -28.78 -6.98 27.55
N VAL A 303 -29.25 -7.13 26.31
CA VAL A 303 -28.40 -7.35 25.14
C VAL A 303 -28.37 -6.10 24.27
N VAL A 304 -27.17 -5.64 23.92
CA VAL A 304 -26.98 -4.51 22.99
C VAL A 304 -26.80 -5.06 21.57
N ARG A 305 -27.68 -4.64 20.66
CA ARG A 305 -27.61 -4.90 19.22
C ARG A 305 -27.37 -3.59 18.46
N PHE A 306 -27.11 -3.69 17.16
CA PHE A 306 -26.84 -2.52 16.32
C PHE A 306 -27.68 -2.55 15.05
N THR A 307 -28.10 -1.38 14.59
CA THR A 307 -28.69 -1.17 13.27
C THR A 307 -27.95 -0.07 12.53
N VAL A 308 -28.23 0.16 11.24
CA VAL A 308 -27.57 1.21 10.46
C VAL A 308 -28.58 2.28 10.05
N ARG A 309 -28.22 3.55 10.31
CA ARG A 309 -29.01 4.73 9.99
C ARG A 309 -28.26 5.65 9.02
N LEU A 310 -29.02 6.31 8.14
CA LEU A 310 -28.50 7.20 7.10
C LEU A 310 -29.22 8.56 7.16
N GLY A 311 -28.55 9.59 6.66
CA GLY A 311 -29.11 10.93 6.47
C GLY A 311 -28.33 12.00 7.22
N ASP A 312 -29.00 13.12 7.50
CA ASP A 312 -28.41 14.29 8.19
C ASP A 312 -28.61 14.24 9.71
N GLY A 313 -28.99 13.07 10.25
CA GLY A 313 -29.07 12.86 11.69
C GLY A 313 -27.70 12.89 12.37
N LYS A 314 -27.69 12.91 13.70
CA LYS A 314 -26.47 12.86 14.51
C LYS A 314 -26.28 11.45 15.03
N ALA A 315 -25.10 10.86 14.81
CA ALA A 315 -24.76 9.60 15.46
C ALA A 315 -24.75 9.75 16.99
N PRO A 316 -25.15 8.72 17.74
CA PRO A 316 -24.99 8.70 19.19
C PRO A 316 -23.53 8.89 19.60
N ASP A 317 -23.37 9.36 20.83
CA ASP A 317 -22.06 9.50 21.45
C ASP A 317 -21.41 8.11 21.62
N GLY A 318 -20.10 8.01 21.36
CA GLY A 318 -19.36 6.77 21.58
C GLY A 318 -19.37 6.37 23.05
N THR A 319 -19.35 5.07 23.33
CA THR A 319 -19.30 4.53 24.70
C THR A 319 -17.95 4.72 25.36
N MET A 320 -16.87 4.93 24.60
CA MET A 320 -15.52 5.17 25.12
C MET A 320 -15.15 6.66 25.06
N GLN A 321 -15.21 7.33 26.21
CA GLN A 321 -14.88 8.76 26.35
C GLN A 321 -14.09 9.01 27.64
N ASN A 322 -13.22 10.03 27.65
CA ASN A 322 -12.54 10.49 28.86
C ASN A 322 -11.86 9.38 29.70
N ARG A 323 -11.29 8.36 29.04
CA ARG A 323 -10.68 7.18 29.70
C ARG A 323 -11.67 6.34 30.52
N ALA A 324 -12.94 6.27 30.13
CA ALA A 324 -13.94 5.38 30.70
C ALA A 324 -14.91 4.86 29.63
N ALA A 325 -15.59 3.76 29.95
CA ALA A 325 -16.64 3.16 29.14
C ALA A 325 -18.01 3.37 29.79
N THR A 326 -19.02 3.81 29.03
CA THR A 326 -20.39 3.98 29.51
C THR A 326 -21.27 2.82 29.03
N CYS A 327 -22.01 2.20 29.96
CA CYS A 327 -22.93 1.11 29.66
C CYS A 327 -24.19 1.64 28.97
N LEU A 328 -24.46 1.19 27.74
CA LEU A 328 -25.67 1.58 27.00
C LEU A 328 -26.97 1.10 27.68
N ALA A 329 -26.91 0.04 28.51
CA ALA A 329 -28.08 -0.53 29.16
C ALA A 329 -28.48 0.19 30.46
N CYS A 330 -27.52 0.56 31.32
CA CYS A 330 -27.82 1.16 32.63
C CYS A 330 -27.18 2.53 32.88
N GLY A 331 -26.37 3.04 31.95
CA GLY A 331 -25.61 4.29 32.13
C GLY A 331 -24.40 4.18 33.06
N GLY A 332 -24.17 3.01 33.65
CA GLY A 332 -23.03 2.78 34.55
C GLY A 332 -21.69 2.99 33.87
N ILE A 333 -20.72 3.49 34.62
CA ILE A 333 -19.37 3.81 34.15
C ILE A 333 -18.40 2.71 34.55
N ALA A 334 -17.62 2.23 33.58
CA ALA A 334 -16.50 1.34 33.78
C ALA A 334 -15.21 2.09 33.44
N GLU A 335 -14.41 2.41 34.46
CA GLU A 335 -13.15 3.13 34.25
C GLU A 335 -12.12 2.27 33.48
N LEU A 336 -11.16 2.92 32.82
CA LEU A 336 -10.14 2.23 32.03
C LEU A 336 -9.35 1.15 32.82
N PRO A 337 -9.02 1.30 34.12
CA PRO A 337 -8.42 0.22 34.90
C PRO A 337 -9.29 -1.03 34.93
N TYR A 338 -10.61 -0.90 35.15
CA TYR A 338 -11.54 -2.02 35.12
C TYR A 338 -11.57 -2.70 33.75
N VAL A 339 -11.65 -1.90 32.67
CA VAL A 339 -11.62 -2.43 31.29
C VAL A 339 -10.35 -3.26 31.04
N ARG A 340 -9.20 -2.82 31.55
CA ARG A 340 -7.92 -3.54 31.43
C ARG A 340 -7.92 -4.81 32.26
N THR A 341 -8.43 -4.77 33.50
CA THR A 341 -8.56 -5.96 34.35
C THR A 341 -9.44 -7.03 33.68
N GLU A 342 -10.58 -6.64 33.11
CA GLU A 342 -11.45 -7.56 32.35
C GLU A 342 -10.72 -8.17 31.16
N ALA A 343 -9.97 -7.35 30.41
CA ALA A 343 -9.19 -7.79 29.26
C ALA A 343 -8.06 -8.76 29.65
N GLN A 344 -7.28 -8.42 30.67
CA GLN A 344 -6.18 -9.24 31.19
C GLN A 344 -6.68 -10.57 31.76
N ALA A 345 -7.91 -10.60 32.28
CA ALA A 345 -8.54 -11.83 32.74
C ALA A 345 -9.22 -12.64 31.63
N GLY A 346 -9.04 -12.26 30.36
CA GLY A 346 -9.60 -12.98 29.21
C GLY A 346 -11.12 -12.84 29.04
N ARG A 347 -11.75 -11.89 29.74
CA ARG A 347 -13.21 -11.64 29.68
C ARG A 347 -13.64 -10.64 28.61
N MET A 348 -12.71 -10.22 27.76
CA MET A 348 -13.01 -9.39 26.61
C MET A 348 -13.46 -10.25 25.42
N ASP A 349 -14.57 -9.87 24.81
CA ASP A 349 -15.10 -10.50 23.59
C ASP A 349 -15.37 -9.39 22.54
N ALA A 350 -16.10 -9.68 21.47
CA ALA A 350 -16.46 -8.74 20.44
C ALA A 350 -17.94 -8.87 20.03
N VAL A 351 -18.50 -7.78 19.53
CA VAL A 351 -19.87 -7.70 18.96
C VAL A 351 -19.83 -7.00 17.60
N PRO A 352 -20.57 -7.46 16.59
CA PRO A 352 -20.58 -6.81 15.29
C PRO A 352 -21.35 -5.48 15.34
N LEU A 353 -20.83 -4.46 14.66
CA LEU A 353 -21.40 -3.11 14.56
C LEU A 353 -22.09 -2.87 13.23
N ALA A 354 -21.49 -3.32 12.12
CA ALA A 354 -22.01 -3.15 10.78
C ALA A 354 -21.27 -4.04 9.78
N ILE A 355 -21.94 -4.33 8.67
CA ILE A 355 -21.36 -4.93 7.47
C ILE A 355 -21.17 -3.83 6.42
N VAL A 356 -20.03 -3.83 5.74
CA VAL A 356 -19.74 -2.92 4.62
C VAL A 356 -19.65 -3.74 3.36
N ALA A 357 -20.53 -3.47 2.40
CA ALA A 357 -20.59 -4.14 1.12
C ALA A 357 -20.24 -3.19 -0.03
N GLU A 358 -19.76 -3.77 -1.14
CA GLU A 358 -19.55 -3.06 -2.39
C GLU A 358 -20.90 -2.83 -3.09
N GLY A 359 -21.25 -1.57 -3.31
CA GLY A 359 -22.36 -1.16 -4.18
C GLY A 359 -21.84 -0.49 -5.45
N ASN A 360 -22.76 0.03 -6.27
CA ASN A 360 -22.39 0.71 -7.51
C ASN A 360 -21.55 1.98 -7.26
N ARG A 361 -20.22 1.86 -7.38
CA ARG A 361 -19.22 2.94 -7.17
C ARG A 361 -19.27 3.58 -5.78
N GLN A 362 -19.87 2.92 -4.80
CA GLN A 362 -19.99 3.40 -3.42
C GLN A 362 -20.07 2.24 -2.43
N ARG A 363 -19.79 2.53 -1.16
CA ARG A 363 -19.96 1.57 -0.07
C ARG A 363 -21.41 1.55 0.38
N VAL A 364 -21.92 0.37 0.69
CA VAL A 364 -23.23 0.14 1.28
C VAL A 364 -23.01 -0.36 2.70
N TYR A 365 -23.65 0.31 3.68
CA TYR A 365 -23.56 -0.07 5.10
C TYR A 365 -24.84 -0.79 5.51
N LEU A 366 -24.69 -1.98 6.09
CA LEU A 366 -25.77 -2.87 6.47
C LEU A 366 -25.67 -3.20 7.97
N PRO A 367 -26.80 -3.47 8.64
CA PRO A 367 -26.77 -3.93 10.03
C PRO A 367 -26.00 -5.25 10.15
N PRO A 368 -25.51 -5.59 11.35
CA PRO A 368 -25.00 -6.93 11.63
C PRO A 368 -26.01 -8.02 11.25
N ASP A 369 -25.49 -9.12 10.73
CA ASP A 369 -26.25 -10.30 10.37
C ASP A 369 -25.79 -11.49 11.23
N PRO A 370 -26.70 -12.22 11.90
CA PRO A 370 -26.35 -13.35 12.77
C PRO A 370 -25.59 -14.48 12.06
N GLU A 371 -25.89 -14.73 10.79
CA GLU A 371 -25.23 -15.77 10.02
C GLU A 371 -23.79 -15.37 9.67
N HIS A 372 -23.58 -14.10 9.30
CA HIS A 372 -22.22 -13.57 9.11
C HIS A 372 -21.40 -13.60 10.40
N GLU A 373 -22.00 -13.33 11.56
CA GLU A 373 -21.34 -13.48 12.86
C GLU A 373 -20.97 -14.93 13.15
N ARG A 374 -21.90 -15.87 12.93
CA ARG A 374 -21.67 -17.31 13.11
C ARG A 374 -20.52 -17.81 12.24
N ILE A 375 -20.50 -17.43 10.95
CA ILE A 375 -19.43 -17.77 10.01
C ILE A 375 -18.09 -17.15 10.43
N ALA A 376 -18.09 -15.91 10.91
CA ALA A 376 -16.86 -15.28 11.39
C ALA A 376 -16.27 -16.03 12.61
N ARG A 377 -17.13 -16.54 13.50
CA ARG A 377 -16.74 -17.30 14.70
C ARG A 377 -16.41 -18.77 14.42
N SER A 378 -16.81 -19.33 13.27
CA SER A 378 -16.50 -20.72 12.91
C SER A 378 -15.07 -20.92 12.38
N ALA A 379 -14.33 -19.84 12.10
CA ALA A 379 -12.97 -19.91 11.61
C ALA A 379 -12.02 -20.54 12.65
N GLN A 380 -11.25 -21.55 12.23
CA GLN A 380 -10.32 -22.28 13.08
C GLN A 380 -8.90 -22.19 12.49
N PRO A 381 -8.03 -21.31 13.01
CA PRO A 381 -6.64 -21.25 12.59
C PRO A 381 -5.87 -22.48 13.08
N THR A 382 -5.01 -23.05 12.22
CA THR A 382 -4.10 -24.16 12.55
C THR A 382 -2.78 -23.66 13.14
N TRP A 383 -2.45 -22.40 12.91
CA TRP A 383 -1.22 -21.76 13.38
C TRP A 383 -1.49 -20.31 13.79
N LYS A 384 -0.73 -19.81 14.78
CA LYS A 384 -0.69 -18.39 15.15
C LYS A 384 0.72 -17.99 15.61
N PRO A 385 1.14 -16.72 15.41
CA PRO A 385 2.41 -16.24 15.97
C PRO A 385 2.42 -16.29 17.51
N GLU A 386 3.40 -16.96 18.09
CA GLU A 386 3.55 -17.12 19.54
C GLU A 386 4.57 -16.14 20.15
N GLN A 387 5.26 -15.36 19.31
CA GLN A 387 6.22 -14.37 19.77
C GLN A 387 5.53 -13.37 20.70
N LYS A 388 6.08 -13.21 21.90
CA LYS A 388 5.60 -12.24 22.89
C LYS A 388 5.77 -10.83 22.35
N VAL A 389 4.77 -9.99 22.60
CA VAL A 389 4.89 -8.55 22.41
C VAL A 389 5.96 -8.06 23.39
N THR A 390 6.93 -7.29 22.90
CA THR A 390 7.99 -6.71 23.72
C THR A 390 7.40 -5.87 24.85
N THR A 391 8.09 -5.84 26.00
CA THR A 391 7.66 -5.25 27.29
C THR A 391 6.85 -3.96 27.11
N PRO A 392 5.76 -3.76 27.88
CA PRO A 392 4.86 -2.62 27.71
C PRO A 392 5.60 -1.28 27.74
N SER A 393 5.96 -0.78 26.57
CA SER A 393 6.25 0.63 26.37
C SER A 393 4.90 1.32 26.21
N HIS A 394 4.63 2.33 27.03
CA HIS A 394 3.33 3.00 27.06
C HIS A 394 2.95 3.66 25.72
N ASP A 395 3.90 3.81 24.79
CA ASP A 395 3.71 4.55 23.54
C ASP A 395 3.60 3.67 22.30
N VAL A 396 4.10 2.43 22.32
CA VAL A 396 4.15 1.58 21.12
C VAL A 396 3.38 0.27 21.30
N ASP A 397 3.56 -0.43 22.43
CA ASP A 397 3.14 -1.83 22.59
C ASP A 397 2.10 -2.01 23.71
N ARG A 398 0.87 -1.53 23.46
CA ARG A 398 -0.23 -1.58 24.46
C ARG A 398 -0.99 -2.90 24.51
N LEU A 399 -0.74 -3.84 23.59
CA LEU A 399 -1.48 -5.09 23.49
C LEU A 399 -1.54 -5.89 24.81
N PRO A 400 -0.43 -6.05 25.57
CA PRO A 400 -0.46 -6.81 26.83
C PRO A 400 -1.36 -6.20 27.91
N MET A 401 -1.59 -4.87 27.86
CA MET A 401 -2.52 -4.20 28.79
C MET A 401 -3.98 -4.64 28.59
N TYR A 402 -4.27 -5.26 27.44
CA TYR A 402 -5.59 -5.75 27.05
C TYR A 402 -5.63 -7.28 26.91
N GLY A 403 -4.74 -8.01 27.60
CA GLY A 403 -4.71 -9.47 27.60
C GLY A 403 -4.20 -10.11 26.31
N MET A 404 -3.61 -9.33 25.40
CA MET A 404 -3.01 -9.81 24.14
C MET A 404 -1.49 -9.84 24.30
N PHE A 405 -0.95 -10.98 24.73
CA PHE A 405 0.45 -11.11 25.14
C PHE A 405 1.39 -11.49 23.99
N THR A 406 0.85 -12.05 22.92
CA THR A 406 1.59 -12.43 21.71
C THR A 406 1.13 -11.62 20.50
N TRP A 407 1.97 -11.51 19.48
CA TRP A 407 1.59 -10.85 18.23
C TRP A 407 0.41 -11.55 17.54
N GLY A 408 0.22 -12.84 17.76
CA GLY A 408 -0.94 -13.58 17.26
C GLY A 408 -2.27 -13.14 17.88
N ASP A 409 -2.28 -12.66 19.13
CA ASP A 409 -3.51 -12.26 19.83
C ASP A 409 -4.11 -10.95 19.27
N ALA A 410 -3.34 -10.21 18.47
CA ALA A 410 -3.82 -9.00 17.78
C ALA A 410 -4.84 -9.31 16.67
N PHE A 411 -4.91 -10.57 16.21
CA PHE A 411 -5.74 -10.99 15.09
C PHE A 411 -6.93 -11.82 15.57
N THR A 412 -8.05 -11.68 14.86
CA THR A 412 -9.19 -12.61 15.02
C THR A 412 -8.86 -13.98 14.40
N PRO A 413 -9.50 -15.07 14.85
CA PRO A 413 -9.35 -16.39 14.23
C PRO A 413 -9.54 -16.37 12.71
N ARG A 414 -10.55 -15.65 12.21
CA ARG A 414 -10.80 -15.50 10.76
C ARG A 414 -9.67 -14.77 10.02
N GLN A 415 -9.08 -13.74 10.63
CA GLN A 415 -7.92 -13.05 10.05
C GLN A 415 -6.70 -13.96 10.00
N LEU A 416 -6.45 -14.76 11.04
CA LEU A 416 -5.34 -15.71 11.06
C LEU A 416 -5.49 -16.78 9.97
N VAL A 417 -6.69 -17.34 9.79
CA VAL A 417 -6.97 -18.29 8.69
C VAL A 417 -6.67 -17.67 7.32
N ALA A 418 -7.09 -16.43 7.09
CA ALA A 418 -6.82 -15.77 5.81
C ALA A 418 -5.33 -15.48 5.58
N LEU A 419 -4.66 -14.88 6.57
CA LEU A 419 -3.24 -14.53 6.45
C LEU A 419 -2.35 -15.76 6.24
N THR A 420 -2.62 -16.85 6.97
CA THR A 420 -1.90 -18.12 6.81
C THR A 420 -2.18 -18.76 5.46
N THR A 421 -3.45 -18.80 5.02
CA THR A 421 -3.81 -19.30 3.68
C THR A 421 -3.09 -18.54 2.57
N PHE A 422 -3.01 -17.21 2.65
CA PHE A 422 -2.28 -16.42 1.65
C PHE A 422 -0.78 -16.70 1.69
N SER A 423 -0.19 -16.78 2.88
CA SER A 423 1.23 -17.11 3.06
C SER A 423 1.58 -18.48 2.45
N ASP A 424 0.76 -19.50 2.70
CA ASP A 424 0.95 -20.85 2.18
C ASP A 424 0.83 -20.86 0.64
N LEU A 425 -0.18 -20.17 0.10
CA LEU A 425 -0.40 -20.09 -1.34
C LEU A 425 0.73 -19.39 -2.10
N VAL A 426 1.47 -18.43 -1.48
CA VAL A 426 2.68 -17.86 -2.10
C VAL A 426 3.75 -18.94 -2.30
N SER A 427 3.92 -19.82 -1.31
CA SER A 427 4.88 -20.93 -1.39
C SER A 427 4.47 -21.96 -2.43
N GLU A 428 3.18 -22.28 -2.51
CA GLU A 428 2.65 -23.18 -3.56
C GLU A 428 2.75 -22.56 -4.95
N ALA A 429 2.45 -21.26 -5.09
CA ALA A 429 2.60 -20.53 -6.35
C ALA A 429 4.05 -20.57 -6.82
N ARG A 430 5.02 -20.39 -5.89
CA ARG A 430 6.45 -20.49 -6.19
C ARG A 430 6.79 -21.84 -6.80
N GLU A 431 6.35 -22.94 -6.19
CA GLU A 431 6.63 -24.28 -6.71
C GLU A 431 5.99 -24.50 -8.10
N ARG A 432 4.77 -24.01 -8.28
CA ARG A 432 4.10 -24.06 -9.59
C ARG A 432 4.85 -23.29 -10.67
N VAL A 433 5.32 -22.08 -10.35
CA VAL A 433 6.15 -21.26 -11.28
C VAL A 433 7.43 -22.00 -11.63
N ARG A 434 8.07 -22.67 -10.67
CA ARG A 434 9.31 -23.43 -10.90
C ARG A 434 9.06 -24.58 -11.89
N GLN A 435 7.98 -25.35 -11.70
CA GLN A 435 7.61 -26.44 -12.60
C GLN A 435 7.29 -25.94 -14.02
N ASP A 436 6.49 -24.88 -14.12
CA ASP A 436 6.13 -24.26 -15.39
C ASP A 436 7.35 -23.64 -16.10
N ALA A 437 8.30 -23.08 -15.34
CA ALA A 437 9.58 -22.57 -15.86
C ALA A 437 10.47 -23.69 -16.42
N THR A 438 10.57 -24.82 -15.73
CA THR A 438 11.28 -26.01 -16.24
C THR A 438 10.61 -26.55 -17.50
N ALA A 439 9.28 -26.64 -17.52
CA ALA A 439 8.51 -27.05 -18.70
C ALA A 439 8.65 -26.05 -19.87
N ALA A 440 8.87 -24.77 -19.57
CA ALA A 440 9.18 -23.73 -20.55
C ALA A 440 10.63 -23.78 -21.06
N GLY A 441 11.48 -24.67 -20.53
CA GLY A 441 12.86 -24.89 -20.98
C GLY A 441 13.92 -24.04 -20.27
N LEU A 442 13.61 -23.45 -19.11
CA LEU A 442 14.63 -22.82 -18.27
C LEU A 442 15.46 -23.89 -17.53
N SER A 443 16.72 -23.57 -17.20
CA SER A 443 17.58 -24.45 -16.41
C SER A 443 17.00 -24.67 -15.00
N ASP A 444 16.94 -25.93 -14.56
CA ASP A 444 16.62 -26.28 -13.17
C ASP A 444 17.93 -26.50 -12.40
N ASP A 445 18.73 -25.43 -12.31
CA ASP A 445 20.07 -25.44 -11.68
C ASP A 445 20.02 -25.28 -10.15
N GLY A 446 18.83 -25.11 -9.58
CA GLY A 446 18.64 -24.90 -8.14
C GLY A 446 19.17 -23.55 -7.63
N VAL A 447 19.66 -22.65 -8.49
CA VAL A 447 20.29 -21.40 -8.05
C VAL A 447 19.20 -20.35 -7.75
N PRO A 448 19.09 -19.87 -6.49
CA PRO A 448 18.06 -18.91 -6.11
C PRO A 448 18.37 -17.50 -6.65
N LEU A 449 17.34 -16.66 -6.71
CA LEU A 449 17.44 -15.30 -7.25
C LEU A 449 18.45 -14.42 -6.49
N HIS A 450 18.53 -14.58 -5.16
CA HIS A 450 19.46 -13.82 -4.32
C HIS A 450 20.93 -14.21 -4.53
N ALA A 451 21.18 -15.41 -5.05
CA ALA A 451 22.52 -15.89 -5.43
C ALA A 451 22.87 -15.60 -6.90
N GLY A 452 22.06 -14.79 -7.58
CA GLY A 452 22.28 -14.42 -8.98
C GLY A 452 21.73 -15.42 -10.01
N GLY A 453 20.91 -16.38 -9.57
CA GLY A 453 20.27 -17.34 -10.48
C GLY A 453 19.36 -16.67 -11.51
N LEU A 454 19.21 -17.32 -12.67
CA LEU A 454 18.32 -16.90 -13.76
C LEU A 454 17.42 -18.04 -14.28
N GLY A 455 17.60 -19.26 -13.77
CA GLY A 455 16.85 -20.45 -14.14
C GLY A 455 15.43 -20.51 -13.57
N ALA A 456 14.89 -21.72 -13.47
CA ALA A 456 13.54 -21.99 -12.98
C ALA A 456 13.35 -21.51 -11.53
N THR A 457 14.30 -21.81 -10.65
CA THR A 457 14.28 -21.39 -9.24
C THR A 457 14.24 -19.87 -9.08
N ALA A 458 15.06 -19.14 -9.83
CA ALA A 458 15.09 -17.68 -9.75
C ALA A 458 13.83 -17.03 -10.33
N SER A 459 13.26 -17.59 -11.40
CA SER A 459 11.96 -17.16 -11.94
C SER A 459 10.85 -17.34 -10.91
N ALA A 460 10.84 -18.48 -10.23
CA ALA A 460 9.91 -18.77 -9.14
C ALA A 460 10.06 -17.80 -7.96
N ASP A 461 11.30 -17.56 -7.51
CA ASP A 461 11.60 -16.57 -6.47
C ASP A 461 11.10 -15.16 -6.86
N ALA A 462 11.33 -14.74 -8.10
CA ALA A 462 10.93 -13.42 -8.57
C ALA A 462 9.40 -13.24 -8.52
N VAL A 463 8.64 -14.21 -9.05
CA VAL A 463 7.17 -14.17 -9.00
C VAL A 463 6.69 -14.20 -7.56
N ALA A 464 7.24 -15.08 -6.71
CA ALA A 464 6.86 -15.21 -5.30
C ALA A 464 7.09 -13.91 -4.52
N VAL A 465 8.18 -13.17 -4.77
CA VAL A 465 8.43 -11.87 -4.16
C VAL A 465 7.30 -10.88 -4.49
N TYR A 466 6.87 -10.79 -5.75
CA TYR A 466 5.77 -9.89 -6.11
C TYR A 466 4.43 -10.34 -5.50
N LEU A 467 4.14 -11.65 -5.52
CA LEU A 467 2.92 -12.19 -4.91
C LEU A 467 2.87 -11.97 -3.40
N GLY A 468 4.01 -12.01 -2.71
CA GLY A 468 4.09 -11.73 -1.27
C GLY A 468 4.05 -10.24 -0.91
N LEU A 469 4.24 -9.33 -1.88
CA LEU A 469 4.12 -7.89 -1.68
C LEU A 469 2.68 -7.38 -1.90
N CYS A 470 1.90 -8.06 -2.75
CA CYS A 470 0.49 -7.81 -3.04
C CYS A 470 -0.41 -8.32 -1.91
#